data_AF-A0A7U2QX03-F1
#
_entry.id   AF-A0A7U2QX03-F1
#
_cell.length_a   1.000
_cell.length_b   1.000
_cell.length_c   1.000
_cell.angle_alpha   90.00
_cell.angle_beta   90.00
_cell.angle_gamma   90.00
#
_symmetry.space_group_name_H-M   'P 1'
#
loop_
_entity.id
_entity.type
_entity.pdbx_description
1 polymer ?
#
loop_
_entity_poly.entity_id
_entity_poly.type
_entity_poly.pdbx_seq_one_letter_code
_entity_poly.pdbx_strand_id
1 'polypeptide(L)'
;MSTDQIRSLLCHNDPITELCHGIETSFKSTSLGPDSWYLLTITCLSGSPDPELAKDLYLHVIQKEKSSTSAARQAFIRRIREALVKCVSIVGCCKPIEAIISISQYRAIYTRDEKSTLGHFDAHRDFQWISKEITYGLYLSDRQVFNDVETEIIEGDPLAYWRTRRIGVSKEDTQVLWECIQRVARIFDLKMNKVPTVDAVEYDV
;
A
#
# COMPACT_ATOMS: atom_id res chain seq x y z
N MET A 1 24.00 -17.65 5.88
CA MET A 1 22.89 -18.52 6.35
C MET A 1 22.73 -19.66 5.36
N SER A 2 22.64 -20.91 5.83
CA SER A 2 22.45 -22.07 4.95
C SER A 2 20.98 -22.20 4.53
N THR A 3 20.73 -22.86 3.39
CA THR A 3 19.39 -23.12 2.83
C THR A 3 18.44 -23.83 3.79
N ASP A 4 18.98 -24.60 4.74
CA ASP A 4 18.21 -25.35 5.72
C ASP A 4 17.78 -24.49 6.93
N GLN A 5 18.56 -23.46 7.27
CA GLN A 5 18.15 -22.49 8.31
C GLN A 5 16.95 -21.66 7.84
N ILE A 6 16.93 -21.27 6.55
CA ILE A 6 15.78 -20.58 5.94
C ILE A 6 14.55 -21.47 5.93
N ARG A 7 14.69 -22.77 5.62
CA ARG A 7 13.57 -23.73 5.67
C ARG A 7 13.02 -23.92 7.08
N SER A 8 13.87 -23.97 8.12
CA SER A 8 13.41 -24.15 9.50
C SER A 8 12.62 -22.96 10.06
N LEU A 9 12.86 -21.74 9.56
CA LEU A 9 12.07 -20.55 9.88
C LEU A 9 10.69 -20.55 9.23
N LEU A 10 10.47 -21.40 8.21
CA LEU A 10 9.27 -21.42 7.35
C LEU A 10 8.37 -22.64 7.57
N CYS A 11 8.67 -23.49 8.55
CA CYS A 11 7.93 -24.73 8.82
C CYS A 11 6.68 -24.54 9.71
N HIS A 12 6.35 -23.32 10.10
CA HIS A 12 5.03 -23.03 10.65
C HIS A 12 4.08 -22.68 9.51
N ASN A 13 2.85 -23.19 9.55
CA ASN A 13 1.76 -22.73 8.70
C ASN A 13 1.52 -21.24 9.01
N ASP A 14 2.33 -20.38 8.42
CA ASP A 14 2.33 -18.96 8.75
C ASP A 14 1.10 -18.30 8.11
N PRO A 15 0.34 -17.50 8.88
CA PRO A 15 -0.83 -16.79 8.39
C PRO A 15 -0.51 -15.92 7.17
N ILE A 16 0.76 -15.50 7.01
CA ILE A 16 1.24 -14.74 5.86
C ILE A 16 1.28 -15.57 4.57
N THR A 17 1.60 -16.86 4.63
CA THR A 17 1.62 -17.70 3.43
C THR A 17 0.19 -17.91 2.89
N GLU A 18 -0.78 -18.12 3.78
CA GLU A 18 -2.20 -18.21 3.41
C GLU A 18 -2.71 -16.88 2.86
N LEU A 19 -2.32 -15.75 3.49
CA LEU A 19 -2.62 -14.41 2.99
C LEU A 19 -2.11 -14.22 1.57
N CYS A 20 -0.83 -14.51 1.32
CA CYS A 20 -0.20 -14.37 0.01
C CYS A 20 -0.97 -15.18 -1.05
N HIS A 21 -1.29 -16.44 -0.74
CA HIS A 21 -2.04 -17.30 -1.65
C HIS A 21 -3.45 -16.76 -1.93
N GLY A 22 -4.13 -16.28 -0.89
CA GLY A 22 -5.47 -15.70 -1.01
C GLY A 22 -5.49 -14.44 -1.87
N ILE A 23 -4.57 -13.50 -1.62
CA ILE A 23 -4.46 -12.26 -2.40
C ILE A 23 -4.06 -12.57 -3.85
N GLU A 24 -3.06 -13.43 -4.07
CA GLU A 24 -2.66 -13.83 -5.42
C GLU A 24 -3.84 -14.43 -6.20
N THR A 25 -4.62 -15.29 -5.55
CA THR A 25 -5.79 -15.91 -6.18
C THR A 25 -6.86 -14.88 -6.54
N SER A 26 -7.12 -13.92 -5.65
CA SER A 26 -8.02 -12.81 -5.92
C SER A 26 -7.54 -11.95 -7.11
N PHE A 27 -6.25 -11.70 -7.25
CA PHE A 27 -5.71 -10.93 -8.37
C PHE A 27 -5.84 -11.64 -9.74
N LYS A 28 -5.96 -12.98 -9.77
CA LYS A 28 -6.18 -13.72 -11.03
C LYS A 28 -7.49 -13.38 -11.72
N SER A 29 -8.49 -12.89 -10.99
CA SER A 29 -9.75 -12.43 -11.58
C SER A 29 -9.70 -10.99 -12.08
N THR A 30 -8.57 -10.29 -11.91
CA THR A 30 -8.43 -8.86 -12.24
C THR A 30 -7.64 -8.62 -13.51
N SER A 31 -7.80 -7.43 -14.09
CA SER A 31 -6.98 -6.96 -15.20
C SER A 31 -5.74 -6.15 -14.75
N LEU A 32 -5.48 -6.08 -13.44
CA LEU A 32 -4.45 -5.24 -12.79
C LEU A 32 -3.01 -5.73 -12.98
N GLY A 33 -2.83 -6.86 -13.66
CA GLY A 33 -1.54 -7.49 -13.91
C GLY A 33 -1.20 -8.59 -12.90
N PRO A 34 -0.52 -9.66 -13.33
CA PRO A 34 -0.27 -10.86 -12.52
C PRO A 34 0.72 -10.63 -11.37
N ASP A 35 1.44 -9.51 -11.38
CA ASP A 35 2.51 -9.17 -10.44
C ASP A 35 2.12 -8.09 -9.43
N SER A 36 0.95 -7.45 -9.60
CA SER A 36 0.54 -6.31 -8.77
C SER A 36 0.12 -6.73 -7.34
N TRP A 37 -0.20 -8.01 -7.14
CA TRP A 37 -0.67 -8.53 -5.86
C TRP A 37 0.38 -8.40 -4.73
N TYR A 38 1.67 -8.64 -5.04
CA TYR A 38 2.72 -8.52 -4.04
C TYR A 38 3.04 -7.06 -3.73
N LEU A 39 2.78 -6.13 -4.68
CA LEU A 39 2.92 -4.69 -4.45
C LEU A 39 1.84 -4.18 -3.47
N LEU A 40 0.60 -4.63 -3.63
CA LEU A 40 -0.44 -4.32 -2.65
C LEU A 40 -0.07 -4.89 -1.28
N THR A 41 0.33 -6.17 -1.25
CA THR A 41 0.61 -6.87 0.01
C THR A 41 1.78 -6.24 0.76
N ILE A 42 2.91 -5.94 0.08
CA ILE A 42 4.08 -5.31 0.72
C ILE A 42 3.74 -3.92 1.25
N THR A 43 2.91 -3.15 0.52
CA THR A 43 2.49 -1.81 0.92
C THR A 43 1.63 -1.86 2.18
N CYS A 44 0.63 -2.76 2.22
CA CYS A 44 -0.21 -2.94 3.40
C CYS A 44 0.59 -3.43 4.62
N LEU A 45 1.51 -4.39 4.43
CA LEU A 45 2.37 -4.88 5.51
C LEU A 45 3.30 -3.76 6.04
N SER A 46 3.83 -2.92 5.16
CA SER A 46 4.70 -1.79 5.55
C SER A 46 3.97 -0.76 6.43
N GLY A 47 2.67 -0.57 6.23
CA GLY A 47 1.83 0.31 7.05
C GLY A 47 1.22 -0.34 8.30
N SER A 48 1.39 -1.66 8.44
CA SER A 48 0.76 -2.44 9.51
C SER A 48 1.41 -2.24 10.88
N PRO A 49 0.80 -2.75 11.96
CA PRO A 49 1.42 -2.79 13.29
C PRO A 49 2.71 -3.62 13.39
N ASP A 50 2.91 -4.60 12.50
CA ASP A 50 4.12 -5.44 12.45
C ASP A 50 4.70 -5.49 11.02
N PRO A 51 5.50 -4.47 10.64
CA PRO A 51 6.10 -4.41 9.31
C PRO A 51 7.19 -5.47 9.08
N GLU A 52 7.67 -6.19 10.09
CA GLU A 52 8.68 -7.23 9.90
C GLU A 52 8.16 -8.43 9.09
N LEU A 53 6.84 -8.66 9.09
CA LEU A 53 6.16 -9.69 8.29
C LEU A 53 6.33 -9.49 6.77
N ALA A 54 6.76 -8.31 6.33
CA ALA A 54 7.19 -8.06 4.96
C ALA A 54 8.31 -9.01 4.49
N LYS A 55 9.16 -9.48 5.41
CA LYS A 55 10.22 -10.46 5.10
C LYS A 55 9.63 -11.80 4.63
N ASP A 56 8.49 -12.20 5.18
CA ASP A 56 7.89 -13.50 4.90
C ASP A 56 7.21 -13.49 3.52
N LEU A 57 6.60 -12.37 3.13
CA LEU A 57 6.17 -12.14 1.75
C LEU A 57 7.36 -12.22 0.78
N TYR A 58 8.47 -11.53 1.09
CA TYR A 58 9.67 -11.57 0.25
C TYR A 58 10.21 -13.00 0.09
N LEU A 59 10.27 -13.77 1.18
CA LEU A 59 10.70 -15.16 1.18
C LEU A 59 9.73 -16.06 0.39
N HIS A 60 8.43 -15.84 0.51
CA HIS A 60 7.42 -16.57 -0.24
C HIS A 60 7.58 -16.39 -1.76
N VAL A 61 7.69 -15.13 -2.21
CA VAL A 61 7.81 -14.84 -3.65
C VAL A 61 9.17 -15.27 -4.21
N ILE A 62 10.29 -15.06 -3.49
CA ILE A 62 11.61 -15.47 -4.00
C ILE A 62 11.74 -16.99 -4.13
N GLN A 63 11.04 -17.76 -3.29
CA GLN A 63 10.98 -19.22 -3.40
C GLN A 63 10.19 -19.66 -4.63
N LYS A 64 9.06 -19.01 -4.90
CA LYS A 64 8.28 -19.22 -6.12
C LYS A 64 9.09 -18.88 -7.38
N GLU A 65 9.84 -17.79 -7.34
CA GLU A 65 10.71 -17.33 -8.43
C GLU A 65 12.05 -18.09 -8.52
N LYS A 66 12.31 -19.05 -7.63
CA LYS A 66 13.55 -19.86 -7.66
C LYS A 66 13.64 -20.73 -8.90
N SER A 67 12.50 -21.16 -9.45
CA SER A 67 12.40 -21.86 -10.73
C SER A 67 12.44 -20.93 -11.95
N SER A 68 12.36 -19.61 -11.75
CA SER A 68 12.31 -18.62 -12.83
C SER A 68 13.70 -18.22 -13.35
N THR A 69 13.72 -17.39 -14.38
CA THR A 69 14.96 -16.84 -14.96
C THR A 69 15.66 -15.87 -14.00
N SER A 70 16.97 -15.69 -14.17
CA SER A 70 17.75 -14.70 -13.39
C SER A 70 17.20 -13.28 -13.57
N ALA A 71 16.74 -12.94 -14.77
CA ALA A 71 16.16 -11.64 -15.10
C ALA A 71 14.85 -11.38 -14.34
N ALA A 72 13.94 -12.36 -14.28
CA ALA A 72 12.68 -12.24 -13.54
C ALA A 72 12.91 -11.99 -12.04
N ARG A 73 13.86 -12.72 -11.43
CA ARG A 73 14.24 -12.50 -10.03
C ARG A 73 14.79 -11.10 -9.77
N GLN A 74 15.65 -10.58 -10.65
CA GLN A 74 16.19 -9.23 -10.52
C GLN A 74 15.09 -8.16 -10.70
N ALA A 75 14.16 -8.38 -11.63
CA ALA A 75 13.02 -7.50 -11.82
C ALA A 75 12.14 -7.44 -10.56
N PHE A 76 11.81 -8.59 -9.96
CA PHE A 76 11.08 -8.66 -8.70
C PHE A 76 11.80 -7.90 -7.57
N ILE A 77 13.10 -8.14 -7.37
CA ILE A 77 13.89 -7.46 -6.33
C ILE A 77 13.89 -5.95 -6.54
N ARG A 78 14.04 -5.51 -7.80
CA ARG A 78 13.98 -4.08 -8.16
C ARG A 78 12.62 -3.50 -7.78
N ARG A 79 11.52 -4.16 -8.15
CA ARG A 79 10.14 -3.72 -7.87
C ARG A 79 9.86 -3.66 -6.36
N ILE A 80 10.24 -4.66 -5.58
CA ILE A 80 10.03 -4.62 -4.12
C ILE A 80 10.82 -3.50 -3.45
N ARG A 81 12.08 -3.29 -3.84
CA ARG A 81 12.90 -2.20 -3.31
C ARG A 81 12.29 -0.84 -3.62
N GLU A 82 11.85 -0.67 -4.86
CA GLU A 82 11.19 0.56 -5.29
C GLU A 82 9.91 0.82 -4.49
N ALA A 83 9.06 -0.21 -4.30
CA ALA A 83 7.82 -0.08 -3.52
C ALA A 83 8.11 0.34 -2.07
N LEU A 84 9.07 -0.32 -1.41
CA LEU A 84 9.45 -0.01 -0.03
C LEU A 84 10.02 1.42 0.10
N VAL A 85 10.84 1.88 -0.86
CA VAL A 85 11.36 3.26 -0.85
C VAL A 85 10.24 4.28 -1.02
N LYS A 86 9.30 4.06 -1.96
CA LYS A 86 8.14 4.95 -2.14
C LYS A 86 7.20 4.94 -0.91
N CYS A 87 7.08 3.81 -0.23
CA CYS A 87 6.33 3.71 1.04
C CYS A 87 6.90 4.59 2.16
N VAL A 88 8.21 4.89 2.16
CA VAL A 88 8.82 5.77 3.18
C VAL A 88 8.15 7.15 3.21
N SER A 89 7.92 7.75 2.05
CA SER A 89 7.30 9.07 1.96
C SER A 89 5.78 9.03 2.15
N ILE A 90 5.12 7.98 1.65
CA ILE A 90 3.65 7.94 1.64
C ILE A 90 3.11 7.33 2.93
N VAL A 91 3.45 6.07 3.20
CA VAL A 91 2.94 5.33 4.37
C VAL A 91 3.51 5.90 5.68
N GLY A 92 4.77 6.36 5.66
CA GLY A 92 5.44 6.89 6.84
C GLY A 92 4.82 8.19 7.39
N CYS A 93 4.20 9.02 6.53
CA CYS A 93 3.63 10.30 6.94
C CYS A 93 2.17 10.22 7.42
N CYS A 94 1.44 9.13 7.10
CA CYS A 94 0.01 9.01 7.40
C CYS A 94 -0.30 9.16 8.90
N LYS A 95 0.41 8.45 9.78
CA LYS A 95 0.11 8.44 11.22
C LYS A 95 0.27 9.84 11.86
N PRO A 96 1.35 10.59 11.63
CA PRO A 96 1.45 11.98 12.08
C PRO A 96 0.36 12.90 11.50
N ILE A 97 0.05 12.78 10.21
CA ILE A 97 -0.97 13.61 9.55
C ILE A 97 -2.35 13.35 10.17
N GLU A 98 -2.72 12.10 10.40
CA GLU A 98 -3.97 11.73 11.09
C GLU A 98 -4.06 12.35 12.49
N ALA A 99 -2.95 12.33 13.24
CA ALA A 99 -2.90 12.98 14.56
C ALA A 99 -3.11 14.50 14.47
N ILE A 100 -2.47 15.17 13.50
CA ILE A 100 -2.64 16.61 13.26
C ILE A 100 -4.10 16.95 12.95
N ILE A 101 -4.73 16.20 12.03
CA ILE A 101 -6.13 16.39 11.64
C ILE A 101 -7.05 16.17 12.84
N SER A 102 -6.83 15.12 13.63
CA SER A 102 -7.65 14.83 14.81
C SER A 102 -7.56 15.93 15.87
N ILE A 103 -6.36 16.43 16.16
CA ILE A 103 -6.16 17.56 17.09
C ILE A 103 -6.86 18.81 16.56
N SER A 104 -6.75 19.07 15.26
CA SER A 104 -7.39 20.22 14.62
C SER A 104 -8.92 20.17 14.70
N GLN A 105 -9.53 19.03 14.39
CA GLN A 105 -10.98 18.84 14.50
C GLN A 105 -11.47 19.15 15.91
N TYR A 106 -10.73 18.69 16.93
CA TYR A 106 -11.04 19.02 18.32
C TYR A 106 -10.93 20.53 18.57
N ARG A 107 -9.85 21.19 18.12
CA ARG A 107 -9.71 22.66 18.27
C ARG A 107 -10.83 23.43 17.59
N ALA A 108 -11.24 23.05 16.37
CA ALA A 108 -12.31 23.69 15.63
C ALA A 108 -13.64 23.69 16.41
N ILE A 109 -13.94 22.63 17.17
CA ILE A 109 -15.13 22.57 18.04
C ILE A 109 -15.09 23.64 19.14
N TYR A 110 -13.91 23.92 19.70
CA TYR A 110 -13.76 24.91 20.79
C TYR A 110 -13.57 26.36 20.29
N THR A 111 -12.91 26.55 19.16
CA THR A 111 -12.52 27.88 18.67
C THR A 111 -13.29 28.35 17.44
N ARG A 112 -14.10 27.49 16.81
CA ARG A 112 -14.77 27.72 15.52
C ARG A 112 -13.83 28.16 14.39
N ASP A 113 -12.57 27.73 14.46
CA ASP A 113 -11.56 27.97 13.44
C ASP A 113 -11.37 26.67 12.65
N GLU A 114 -11.98 26.60 11.47
CA GLU A 114 -11.90 25.45 10.58
C GLU A 114 -10.88 25.76 9.48
N LYS A 115 -9.80 24.98 9.45
CA LYS A 115 -8.83 25.02 8.34
C LYS A 115 -8.96 23.75 7.52
N SER A 116 -8.73 23.86 6.22
CA SER A 116 -8.57 22.69 5.35
C SER A 116 -7.36 21.85 5.80
N THR A 117 -7.33 20.57 5.47
CA THR A 117 -6.22 19.66 5.79
C THR A 117 -4.87 20.25 5.36
N LEU A 118 -4.81 20.85 4.17
CA LEU A 118 -3.60 21.50 3.65
C LEU A 118 -3.25 22.79 4.41
N GLY A 119 -4.25 23.53 4.89
CA GLY A 119 -4.06 24.74 5.70
C GLY A 119 -3.41 24.50 7.06
N HIS A 120 -3.38 23.25 7.54
CA HIS A 120 -2.59 22.87 8.72
C HIS A 120 -1.08 22.94 8.46
N PHE A 121 -0.67 22.89 7.20
CA PHE A 121 0.73 22.88 6.79
C PHE A 121 1.19 24.22 6.20
N ASP A 122 0.38 25.29 6.26
CA ASP A 122 0.73 26.61 5.69
C ASP A 122 2.03 27.21 6.27
N ALA A 123 2.30 26.94 7.55
CA ALA A 123 3.53 27.34 8.20
C ALA A 123 4.74 26.46 7.79
N HIS A 124 4.48 25.28 7.23
CA HIS A 124 5.44 24.27 6.82
C HIS A 124 5.59 24.26 5.29
N ARG A 125 6.10 25.36 4.74
CA ARG A 125 6.35 25.50 3.28
C ARG A 125 7.33 24.45 2.75
N ASP A 126 8.24 24.00 3.61
CA ASP A 126 9.13 22.87 3.37
C ASP A 126 8.35 21.57 3.17
N PHE A 127 7.34 21.28 3.98
CA PHE A 127 6.46 20.12 3.78
C PHE A 127 5.72 20.21 2.45
N GLN A 128 5.18 21.37 2.10
CA GLN A 128 4.53 21.58 0.81
C GLN A 128 5.50 21.35 -0.37
N TRP A 129 6.74 21.83 -0.26
CA TRP A 129 7.78 21.63 -1.27
C TRP A 129 8.20 20.16 -1.37
N ILE A 130 8.47 19.49 -0.25
CA ILE A 130 8.82 18.06 -0.21
C ILE A 130 7.70 17.22 -0.81
N SER A 131 6.44 17.52 -0.50
CA SER A 131 5.31 16.79 -1.06
C SER A 131 5.24 16.97 -2.58
N LYS A 132 5.26 18.21 -3.07
CA LYS A 132 5.11 18.51 -4.50
C LYS A 132 6.31 18.06 -5.33
N GLU A 133 7.52 18.44 -4.93
CA GLU A 133 8.70 18.28 -5.78
C GLU A 133 9.37 16.92 -5.57
N ILE A 134 9.34 16.38 -4.35
CA ILE A 134 10.04 15.13 -4.02
C ILE A 134 9.08 13.95 -4.04
N THR A 135 8.00 13.98 -3.26
CA THR A 135 7.09 12.82 -3.14
C THR A 135 6.33 12.59 -4.44
N TYR A 136 5.53 13.58 -4.88
CA TYR A 136 4.76 13.47 -6.11
C TYR A 136 5.64 13.72 -7.36
N GLY A 137 6.53 14.72 -7.28
CA GLY A 137 7.33 15.19 -8.43
C GLY A 137 8.51 14.32 -8.81
N LEU A 138 9.15 13.62 -7.85
CA LEU A 138 10.31 12.76 -8.12
C LEU A 138 10.00 11.27 -7.91
N TYR A 139 9.42 10.89 -6.76
CA TYR A 139 9.20 9.48 -6.44
C TYR A 139 7.99 8.89 -7.19
N LEU A 140 6.83 9.54 -7.15
CA LEU A 140 5.61 8.98 -7.74
C LEU A 140 5.44 9.28 -9.23
N SER A 141 6.12 10.31 -9.74
CA SER A 141 6.17 10.59 -11.17
C SER A 141 7.03 9.60 -11.95
N ASP A 142 7.96 8.89 -11.29
CA ASP A 142 8.81 7.89 -11.95
C ASP A 142 8.00 6.64 -12.32
N ARG A 143 7.82 6.46 -13.64
CA ARG A 143 7.12 5.33 -14.28
C ARG A 143 8.05 4.25 -14.82
N GLN A 144 9.36 4.30 -14.54
CA GLN A 144 10.30 3.30 -15.06
C GLN A 144 10.07 1.89 -14.48
N VAL A 145 9.55 1.82 -13.26
CA VAL A 145 9.35 0.56 -12.52
C VAL A 145 7.87 0.22 -12.34
N PHE A 146 7.01 1.23 -12.14
CA PHE A 146 5.59 1.07 -11.90
C PHE A 146 4.76 1.83 -12.93
N ASN A 147 3.65 1.22 -13.35
CA ASN A 147 2.65 1.89 -14.17
C ASN A 147 1.71 2.77 -13.34
N ASP A 148 0.74 3.43 -13.98
CA ASP A 148 -0.23 4.32 -13.33
C ASP A 148 -0.99 3.64 -12.20
N VAL A 149 -1.51 2.45 -12.45
CA VAL A 149 -2.29 1.66 -11.49
C VAL A 149 -1.43 1.16 -10.33
N GLU A 150 -0.22 0.68 -10.61
CA GLU A 150 0.71 0.19 -9.60
C GLU A 150 1.19 1.31 -8.67
N THR A 151 1.39 2.52 -9.19
CA THR A 151 1.69 3.69 -8.35
C THR A 151 0.55 3.99 -7.37
N GLU A 152 -0.70 3.94 -7.82
CA GLU A 152 -1.86 4.14 -6.92
C GLU A 152 -1.98 3.01 -5.89
N ILE A 153 -1.70 1.76 -6.28
CA ILE A 153 -1.67 0.61 -5.35
C ILE A 153 -0.64 0.83 -4.23
N ILE A 154 0.53 1.39 -4.55
CA ILE A 154 1.62 1.62 -3.59
C ILE A 154 1.36 2.82 -2.69
N GLU A 155 0.47 3.74 -3.06
CA GLU A 155 0.03 4.75 -2.09
C GLU A 155 -0.65 4.11 -0.87
N GLY A 156 -1.28 2.94 -1.06
CA GLY A 156 -1.57 2.00 0.03
C GLY A 156 -2.56 2.48 1.09
N ASP A 157 -3.07 3.70 0.93
CA ASP A 157 -4.04 4.26 1.83
C ASP A 157 -5.44 3.74 1.45
N PRO A 158 -6.42 3.89 2.36
CA PRO A 158 -7.82 3.60 2.06
C PRO A 158 -8.44 4.55 1.04
N LEU A 159 -7.62 5.34 0.36
CA LEU A 159 -8.00 6.29 -0.66
C LEU A 159 -7.50 5.81 -2.04
N ALA A 160 -6.58 4.84 -2.09
CA ALA A 160 -6.09 4.24 -3.33
C ALA A 160 -7.22 3.77 -4.25
N TYR A 161 -8.31 3.20 -3.70
CA TYR A 161 -9.43 2.71 -4.53
C TYR A 161 -10.30 3.83 -5.16
N TRP A 162 -10.38 5.03 -4.59
CA TRP A 162 -11.06 6.13 -5.30
C TRP A 162 -10.19 6.66 -6.43
N ARG A 163 -8.85 6.65 -6.27
CA ARG A 163 -7.91 7.06 -7.32
C ARG A 163 -7.86 6.06 -8.45
N THR A 164 -7.82 4.75 -8.16
CA THR A 164 -7.86 3.72 -9.20
C THR A 164 -9.10 3.85 -10.08
N ARG A 165 -10.26 4.18 -9.49
CA ARG A 165 -11.49 4.44 -10.25
C ARG A 165 -11.36 5.65 -11.19
N ARG A 166 -10.79 6.76 -10.71
CA ARG A 166 -10.57 7.97 -11.53
C ARG A 166 -9.58 7.80 -12.67
N ILE A 167 -8.63 6.87 -12.55
CA ILE A 167 -7.70 6.53 -13.64
C ILE A 167 -8.21 5.41 -14.55
N GLY A 168 -9.47 4.99 -14.38
CA GLY A 168 -10.15 4.08 -15.31
C GLY A 168 -10.08 2.59 -14.97
N VAL A 169 -9.59 2.21 -13.79
CA VAL A 169 -9.67 0.81 -13.32
C VAL A 169 -11.13 0.43 -13.11
N SER A 170 -11.55 -0.76 -13.52
CA SER A 170 -12.94 -1.21 -13.36
C SER A 170 -13.39 -1.23 -11.90
N LYS A 171 -14.71 -1.17 -11.68
CA LYS A 171 -15.28 -1.27 -10.33
C LYS A 171 -14.99 -2.63 -9.72
N GLU A 172 -15.05 -3.68 -10.54
CA GLU A 172 -14.79 -5.07 -10.14
C GLU A 172 -13.35 -5.25 -9.67
N ASP A 173 -12.37 -4.72 -10.42
CA ASP A 173 -10.96 -4.79 -10.05
C ASP A 173 -10.68 -3.96 -8.80
N THR A 174 -11.32 -2.79 -8.70
CA THR A 174 -11.23 -1.92 -7.51
C THR A 174 -11.82 -2.61 -6.26
N GLN A 175 -12.92 -3.34 -6.42
CA GLN A 175 -13.51 -4.14 -5.36
C GLN A 175 -12.56 -5.23 -4.87
N VAL A 176 -11.85 -5.90 -5.79
CA VAL A 176 -10.82 -6.88 -5.41
C VAL A 176 -9.68 -6.23 -4.62
N LEU A 177 -9.19 -5.05 -5.02
CA LEU A 177 -8.18 -4.31 -4.26
C LEU A 177 -8.65 -4.01 -2.84
N TRP A 178 -9.88 -3.48 -2.70
CA TRP A 178 -10.48 -3.16 -1.41
C TRP A 178 -10.60 -4.40 -0.52
N GLU A 179 -11.05 -5.54 -1.06
CA GLU A 179 -11.16 -6.80 -0.32
C GLU A 179 -9.80 -7.35 0.13
N CYS A 180 -8.77 -7.21 -0.70
CA CYS A 180 -7.42 -7.63 -0.35
C CYS A 180 -6.84 -6.79 0.79
N ILE A 181 -7.04 -5.47 0.78
CA ILE A 181 -6.65 -4.58 1.90
C ILE A 181 -7.35 -5.02 3.18
N GLN A 182 -8.66 -5.27 3.12
CA GLN A 182 -9.43 -5.76 4.25
C GLN A 182 -8.91 -7.11 4.77
N ARG A 183 -8.47 -8.01 3.88
CA ARG A 183 -7.89 -9.30 4.27
C ARG A 183 -6.57 -9.11 5.02
N VAL A 184 -5.70 -8.20 4.59
CA VAL A 184 -4.47 -7.87 5.33
C VAL A 184 -4.81 -7.26 6.70
N ALA A 185 -5.74 -6.30 6.76
CA ALA A 185 -6.14 -5.65 8.01
C ALA A 185 -6.64 -6.64 9.08
N ARG A 186 -7.36 -7.70 8.68
CA ARG A 186 -7.86 -8.74 9.59
C ARG A 186 -6.77 -9.53 10.30
N ILE A 187 -5.57 -9.67 9.72
CA ILE A 187 -4.45 -10.36 10.38
C ILE A 187 -4.01 -9.60 11.63
N PHE A 188 -4.20 -8.29 11.64
CA PHE A 188 -3.82 -7.40 12.73
C PHE A 188 -5.02 -7.01 13.62
N ASP A 189 -6.15 -7.71 13.49
CA ASP A 189 -7.42 -7.38 14.16
C ASP A 189 -7.89 -5.93 13.95
N LEU A 190 -7.47 -5.31 12.83
CA LEU A 190 -7.82 -3.93 12.50
C LEU A 190 -9.22 -3.88 11.89
N LYS A 191 -10.05 -2.98 12.41
CA LYS A 191 -11.37 -2.66 11.86
C LYS A 191 -11.26 -1.46 10.93
N MET A 192 -11.42 -1.67 9.63
CA MET A 192 -11.43 -0.61 8.61
C MET A 192 -12.80 0.07 8.52
N ASN A 193 -13.33 0.55 9.65
CA ASN A 193 -14.67 1.16 9.74
C ASN A 193 -14.74 2.60 9.23
N LYS A 194 -13.59 3.27 9.09
CA LYS A 194 -13.48 4.63 8.54
C LYS A 194 -13.26 4.64 7.02
N VAL A 195 -13.16 3.46 6.41
CA VAL A 195 -12.88 3.30 4.99
C VAL A 195 -14.21 3.13 4.26
N PRO A 196 -14.59 4.06 3.36
CA PRO A 196 -15.76 3.91 2.52
C PRO A 196 -15.78 2.57 1.76
N THR A 197 -16.97 2.10 1.40
CA THR A 197 -17.09 1.02 0.41
C THR A 197 -16.82 1.57 -0.99
N VAL A 198 -16.51 0.69 -1.95
CA VAL A 198 -16.35 1.10 -3.35
C VAL A 198 -17.64 1.75 -3.87
N ASP A 199 -18.80 1.18 -3.54
CA ASP A 199 -20.10 1.77 -3.91
C ASP A 199 -20.31 3.19 -3.38
N ALA A 200 -19.80 3.50 -2.19
CA ALA A 200 -20.00 4.81 -1.56
C ALA A 200 -19.22 5.93 -2.27
N VAL A 201 -18.17 5.60 -3.03
CA VAL A 201 -17.34 6.59 -3.74
C VAL A 201 -17.63 6.67 -5.24
N GLU A 202 -18.47 5.79 -5.80
CA GLU A 202 -18.81 5.83 -7.24
C GLU A 202 -19.51 7.12 -7.69
N TYR A 203 -20.16 7.84 -6.77
CA TYR A 203 -20.76 9.14 -7.09
C TYR A 203 -19.72 10.23 -7.41
N ASP A 204 -18.48 10.07 -6.91
CA ASP A 204 -17.39 11.06 -6.99
C ASP A 204 -16.36 10.75 -8.11
N VAL A 205 -16.66 9.77 -8.98
CA VAL A 205 -15.80 9.25 -10.05
C VAL A 205 -16.30 9.70 -11.42
#